data_AF-A0A7S1CE95-F1
#
_entry.id   AF-A0A7S1CE95-F1
#
_cell.length_a   1.000
_cell.length_b   1.000
_cell.length_c   1.000
_cell.angle_alpha   90.00
_cell.angle_beta   90.00
_cell.angle_gamma   90.00
#
_symmetry.space_group_name_H-M   'P 1'
#
loop_
_entity.id
_entity.type
_entity.pdbx_description
1 polymer ?
#
loop_
_entity_poly.entity_id
_entity_poly.type
_entity_poly.pdbx_seq_one_letter_code
_entity_poly.pdbx_strand_id
1 'polypeptide(L)'
;FHRLLFSVLCRYDSLGGAGFQAACLPPVFRALQKHFGAAFECFASPLNCRYARFCSAFPGTDAAFGSLGSFFAFAPRSGSFQANPPFEAATIDAMRGHMEKLLGAAGPRSALSFVAAR
;
A
#
# COMPACT_ATOMS: atom_id res chain seq x y z
N PHE A 1 11.91 14.69 -14.50
CA PHE A 1 10.92 13.62 -14.75
C PHE A 1 11.54 12.35 -15.35
N HIS A 2 11.99 12.34 -16.61
CA HIS A 2 12.46 11.12 -17.31
C HIS A 2 13.50 10.28 -16.57
N ARG A 3 14.48 10.89 -15.89
CA ARG A 3 15.48 10.15 -15.08
C ARG A 3 14.84 9.36 -13.93
N LEU A 4 13.87 9.98 -13.24
CA LEU A 4 13.17 9.34 -12.12
C LEU A 4 12.27 8.22 -12.62
N LEU A 5 11.59 8.43 -13.75
CA LEU A 5 10.79 7.38 -14.40
C LEU A 5 11.67 6.19 -14.79
N PHE A 6 12.81 6.45 -15.42
CA PHE A 6 13.79 5.41 -15.76
C PHE A 6 14.27 4.66 -14.51
N SER A 7 14.57 5.37 -13.42
CA SER A 7 14.95 4.74 -12.15
C SER A 7 13.87 3.83 -11.57
N VAL A 8 12.60 4.25 -11.62
CA VAL A 8 11.46 3.41 -11.17
C VAL A 8 11.34 2.17 -12.05
N LEU A 9 11.37 2.33 -13.38
CA LEU A 9 11.26 1.21 -14.31
C LEU A 9 12.39 0.21 -14.10
N CYS A 10 13.65 0.65 -14.06
CA CYS A 10 14.79 -0.23 -13.79
C CYS A 10 14.70 -0.90 -12.42
N ARG A 11 14.23 -0.19 -11.38
CA ARG A 11 14.10 -0.75 -10.04
C ARG A 11 13.09 -1.90 -10.00
N TYR A 12 11.90 -1.70 -10.58
CA TYR A 12 10.85 -2.73 -10.59
C TYR A 12 11.14 -3.86 -11.57
N ASP A 13 11.81 -3.58 -12.68
CA ASP A 13 12.32 -4.61 -13.58
C ASP A 13 13.35 -5.52 -12.87
N SER A 14 14.31 -4.92 -12.15
CA SER A 14 15.32 -5.65 -11.36
C SER A 14 14.71 -6.51 -10.24
N LEU A 15 13.52 -6.17 -9.74
CA LEU A 15 12.80 -6.97 -8.75
C LEU A 15 12.24 -8.28 -9.36
N GLY A 16 12.20 -8.40 -10.68
CA GLY A 16 11.54 -9.49 -11.40
C GLY A 16 10.21 -9.08 -12.03
N GLY A 17 9.89 -7.78 -12.08
CA GLY A 17 8.70 -7.26 -12.72
C GLY A 17 7.39 -7.63 -12.01
N ALA A 18 6.44 -8.19 -12.77
CA ALA A 18 5.12 -8.57 -12.27
C ALA A 18 5.11 -9.96 -11.60
N GLY A 19 4.07 -10.26 -10.82
CA GLY A 19 3.83 -11.62 -10.28
C GLY A 19 4.00 -11.77 -8.77
N PHE A 20 4.62 -10.80 -8.09
CA PHE A 20 4.71 -10.80 -6.62
C PHE A 20 3.44 -10.32 -5.92
N GLN A 21 2.60 -9.55 -6.62
CA GLN A 21 1.31 -9.05 -6.17
C GLN A 21 0.42 -8.75 -7.37
N ALA A 22 -0.90 -8.79 -7.20
CA ALA A 22 -1.88 -8.41 -8.23
C ALA A 22 -2.75 -7.26 -7.72
N ALA A 23 -2.76 -6.12 -8.42
CA ALA A 23 -3.59 -4.98 -8.03
C ALA A 23 -5.08 -5.36 -8.07
N CYS A 24 -5.87 -4.85 -7.12
CA CYS A 24 -7.30 -5.04 -7.14
C CYS A 24 -7.91 -4.39 -8.40
N LEU A 25 -8.97 -4.99 -8.94
CA LEU A 25 -9.63 -4.44 -10.11
C LEU A 25 -10.35 -3.11 -9.78
N PRO A 26 -10.53 -2.19 -10.76
CA PRO A 26 -11.22 -0.93 -10.52
C PRO A 26 -12.61 -1.01 -9.86
N PRO A 27 -13.47 -2.03 -10.13
CA PRO A 27 -14.72 -2.22 -9.41
C PRO A 27 -14.54 -2.50 -7.91
N VAL A 28 -13.48 -3.23 -7.53
CA VAL A 28 -13.17 -3.53 -6.13
C VAL A 28 -12.81 -2.23 -5.41
N PHE A 29 -11.91 -1.42 -5.97
CA PHE A 29 -11.57 -0.12 -5.39
C PHE A 29 -12.81 0.79 -5.24
N ARG A 30 -13.72 0.80 -6.23
CA ARG A 30 -14.97 1.56 -6.13
C ARG A 30 -15.85 1.07 -4.97
N ALA A 31 -15.98 -0.25 -4.80
CA ALA A 31 -16.74 -0.82 -3.70
C ALA A 31 -16.10 -0.48 -2.33
N LEU A 32 -14.78 -0.62 -2.23
CA LEU A 32 -14.02 -0.29 -1.02
C LEU A 32 -14.18 1.18 -0.63
N GLN A 33 -14.07 2.08 -1.60
CA GLN A 33 -14.30 3.51 -1.36
C GLN A 33 -15.76 3.78 -0.95
N LYS A 34 -16.74 3.20 -1.66
CA LYS A 34 -18.17 3.45 -1.41
C LYS A 34 -18.64 2.92 -0.05
N HIS A 35 -18.21 1.73 0.35
CA HIS A 35 -18.73 1.03 1.51
C HIS A 35 -17.86 1.18 2.77
N PHE A 36 -16.56 1.43 2.60
CA PHE A 36 -15.61 1.51 3.72
C PHE A 36 -14.84 2.83 3.76
N GLY A 37 -15.02 3.72 2.78
CA GLY A 37 -14.24 4.96 2.68
C GLY A 37 -12.76 4.75 2.40
N ALA A 38 -12.34 3.53 1.99
CA ALA A 38 -10.95 3.22 1.78
C ALA A 38 -10.40 3.91 0.53
N ALA A 39 -9.44 4.81 0.70
CA ALA A 39 -8.91 5.68 -0.35
C ALA A 39 -7.36 5.72 -0.38
N PHE A 40 -6.72 4.69 0.15
CA PHE A 40 -5.27 4.58 0.23
C PHE A 40 -4.85 3.11 0.12
N GLU A 41 -3.74 2.85 -0.57
CA GLU A 41 -3.16 1.51 -0.72
C GLU A 41 -1.93 1.35 0.18
N CYS A 42 -1.97 0.39 1.10
CA CYS A 42 -0.83 0.05 1.96
C CYS A 42 0.32 -0.61 1.18
N PHE A 43 0.03 -1.26 0.06
CA PHE A 43 1.04 -1.95 -0.74
C PHE A 43 0.73 -1.66 -2.21
N ALA A 44 1.52 -0.78 -2.82
CA ALA A 44 1.42 -0.44 -4.23
C ALA A 44 2.80 -0.04 -4.79
N SER A 45 2.80 0.36 -6.04
CA SER A 45 3.92 0.98 -6.74
C SER A 45 3.42 2.16 -7.55
N PRO A 46 4.32 3.05 -8.01
CA PRO A 46 3.96 4.06 -9.02
C PRO A 46 3.35 3.49 -10.30
N LEU A 47 3.53 2.19 -10.56
CA LEU A 47 3.10 1.51 -11.79
C LEU A 47 1.69 0.90 -11.66
N ASN A 48 1.18 0.68 -10.44
CA ASN A 48 -0.08 -0.01 -10.22
C ASN A 48 -1.05 0.69 -9.25
N CYS A 49 -0.63 1.78 -8.60
CA CYS A 49 -1.46 2.48 -7.64
C CYS A 49 -2.75 3.02 -8.28
N ARG A 50 -3.85 2.92 -7.55
CA ARG A 50 -5.11 3.59 -7.85
C ARG A 50 -5.13 5.03 -7.33
N TYR A 51 -4.55 5.27 -6.16
CA TYR A 51 -4.60 6.56 -5.48
C TYR A 51 -3.28 7.35 -5.64
N ALA A 52 -3.36 8.69 -5.57
CA ALA A 52 -2.18 9.56 -5.69
C ALA A 52 -1.21 9.45 -4.50
N ARG A 53 -1.66 8.87 -3.37
CA ARG A 53 -0.86 8.59 -2.18
C ARG A 53 -1.03 7.12 -1.82
N PHE A 54 0.09 6.46 -1.60
CA PHE A 54 0.16 5.03 -1.32
C PHE A 54 1.46 4.71 -0.57
N CYS A 55 1.56 3.52 0.01
CA CYS A 55 2.84 2.98 0.50
C CYS A 55 3.45 2.06 -0.54
N SER A 56 4.79 2.02 -0.60
CA SER A 56 5.53 1.22 -1.58
C SER A 56 6.84 0.65 -1.02
N ALA A 57 7.42 -0.28 -1.77
CA ALA A 57 8.64 -0.98 -1.38
C ALA A 57 9.91 -0.11 -1.46
N PHE A 58 9.92 0.91 -2.34
CA PHE A 58 11.13 1.69 -2.62
C PHE A 58 10.93 3.19 -2.41
N PRO A 59 10.89 3.67 -1.15
CA PRO A 59 10.63 5.08 -0.84
C PRO A 59 11.51 6.07 -1.62
N GLY A 60 12.80 5.75 -1.78
CA GLY A 60 13.76 6.62 -2.46
C GLY A 60 13.45 6.86 -3.95
N THR A 61 12.97 5.85 -4.67
CA THR A 61 12.60 5.99 -6.09
C THR A 61 11.16 6.43 -6.27
N ASP A 62 10.28 6.01 -5.36
CA ASP A 62 8.83 6.10 -5.56
C ASP A 62 8.22 7.37 -4.96
N ALA A 63 8.92 8.05 -4.04
CA ALA A 63 8.40 9.24 -3.36
C ALA A 63 8.02 10.36 -4.34
N ALA A 64 8.80 10.53 -5.41
CA ALA A 64 8.52 11.51 -6.46
C ALA A 64 7.20 11.23 -7.22
N PHE A 65 6.65 10.03 -7.08
CA PHE A 65 5.43 9.57 -7.74
C PHE A 65 4.28 9.33 -6.75
N GLY A 66 4.40 9.80 -5.51
CA GLY A 66 3.29 9.78 -4.54
C GLY A 66 3.44 8.79 -3.39
N SER A 67 4.50 7.97 -3.39
CA SER A 67 4.77 7.06 -2.27
C SER A 67 5.00 7.81 -0.96
N LEU A 68 4.40 7.32 0.12
CA LEU A 68 4.66 7.73 1.50
C LEU A 68 5.66 6.81 2.21
N GLY A 69 6.32 5.92 1.46
CA GLY A 69 7.30 4.98 1.96
C GLY A 69 6.71 3.61 2.29
N SER A 70 7.44 2.83 3.10
CA SER A 70 7.04 1.46 3.46
C SER A 70 5.83 1.45 4.39
N PHE A 71 4.90 0.53 4.17
CA PHE A 71 3.77 0.31 5.10
C PHE A 71 4.24 0.06 6.53
N PHE A 72 5.34 -0.67 6.70
CA PHE A 72 5.87 -1.02 8.02
C PHE A 72 6.42 0.19 8.80
N ALA A 73 6.70 1.30 8.11
CA ALA A 73 7.08 2.57 8.73
C ALA A 73 5.91 3.58 8.76
N PHE A 74 4.80 3.27 8.10
CA PHE A 74 3.63 4.13 8.04
C PHE A 74 2.72 3.88 9.25
N ALA A 75 2.45 4.93 10.03
CA ALA A 75 1.73 4.82 11.31
C ALA A 75 0.52 5.78 11.37
N PRO A 76 -0.54 5.53 10.59
CA PRO A 76 -1.74 6.34 10.63
C PRO A 76 -2.48 6.17 11.97
N ARG A 77 -3.04 7.27 12.48
CA ARG A 77 -3.88 7.26 13.70
C ARG A 77 -5.38 7.13 13.40
N SER A 78 -5.77 7.30 12.15
CA SER A 78 -7.15 7.24 11.65
C SER A 78 -7.14 7.04 10.14
N GLY A 79 -8.27 6.63 9.58
CA GLY A 79 -8.47 6.43 8.15
C GLY A 79 -8.85 4.99 7.82
N SER A 80 -9.23 4.78 6.56
CA SER A 80 -9.58 3.47 6.01
C SER A 80 -8.64 3.15 4.87
N PHE A 81 -7.99 1.99 4.97
CA PHE A 81 -6.86 1.63 4.13
C PHE A 81 -7.11 0.28 3.46
N GLN A 82 -6.81 0.17 2.17
CA GLN A 82 -6.79 -1.09 1.46
C GLN A 82 -5.40 -1.70 1.58
N ALA A 83 -5.32 -2.99 1.90
CA ALA A 83 -4.06 -3.70 2.01
C ALA A 83 -4.06 -4.98 1.18
N ASN A 84 -3.07 -5.11 0.32
CA ASN A 84 -2.88 -6.26 -0.55
C ASN A 84 -1.38 -6.49 -0.69
N PRO A 85 -0.75 -7.15 0.30
CA PRO A 85 0.68 -7.34 0.32
C PRO A 85 1.12 -8.29 -0.80
N PRO A 86 2.41 -8.33 -1.12
CA PRO A 86 3.00 -9.42 -1.89
C PRO A 86 2.62 -10.80 -1.33
N PHE A 87 2.54 -11.81 -2.21
CA PHE A 87 2.14 -13.18 -1.88
C PHE A 87 3.17 -13.95 -1.02
N GLU A 88 4.14 -13.26 -0.45
CA GLU A 88 5.15 -13.81 0.44
C GLU A 88 4.60 -13.90 1.87
N ALA A 89 4.61 -15.11 2.45
CA ALA A 89 4.05 -15.38 3.77
C ALA A 89 4.64 -14.47 4.87
N ALA A 90 5.96 -14.26 4.87
CA ALA A 90 6.62 -13.40 5.85
C ALA A 90 6.12 -11.95 5.77
N THR A 91 5.89 -11.43 4.56
CA THR A 91 5.35 -10.09 4.35
C THR A 91 3.88 -9.99 4.78
N ILE A 92 3.07 -11.04 4.54
CA ILE A 92 1.68 -11.11 5.00
C ILE A 92 1.61 -11.12 6.55
N ASP A 93 2.46 -11.91 7.20
CA ASP A 93 2.50 -11.98 8.67
C ASP A 93 3.01 -10.67 9.29
N ALA A 94 4.04 -10.05 8.70
CA ALA A 94 4.50 -8.73 9.11
C ALA A 94 3.42 -7.67 8.94
N MET A 95 2.64 -7.71 7.85
CA MET A 95 1.51 -6.81 7.63
C MET A 95 0.47 -6.95 8.74
N ARG A 96 0.08 -8.20 9.07
CA ARG A 96 -0.87 -8.49 10.14
C ARG A 96 -0.38 -7.91 11.47
N GLY A 97 0.85 -8.21 11.86
CA GLY A 97 1.41 -7.72 13.13
C GLY A 97 1.48 -6.20 13.20
N HIS A 98 1.83 -5.53 12.08
CA HIS A 98 1.83 -4.08 12.02
C HIS A 98 0.41 -3.49 12.15
N MET A 99 -0.58 -4.04 11.46
CA MET A 99 -1.98 -3.61 11.58
C MET A 99 -2.52 -3.80 12.99
N GLU A 100 -2.25 -4.94 13.63
CA GLU A 100 -2.65 -5.22 15.02
C GLU A 100 -2.03 -4.20 15.99
N LYS A 101 -0.75 -3.89 15.82
CA LYS A 101 -0.06 -2.85 16.60
C LYS A 101 -0.71 -1.47 16.39
N LEU A 102 -1.03 -1.10 15.15
CA LEU A 102 -1.66 0.19 14.84
C LEU A 102 -3.06 0.28 15.44
N LEU A 103 -3.87 -0.76 15.29
CA LEU A 103 -5.22 -0.84 15.84
C LEU A 103 -5.20 -0.82 17.38
N GLY A 104 -4.26 -1.53 18.02
CA GLY A 104 -4.11 -1.53 19.48
C GLY A 104 -3.60 -0.20 20.05
N ALA A 105 -2.79 0.54 19.28
CA ALA A 105 -2.35 1.88 19.64
C ALA A 105 -3.40 2.97 19.32
N ALA A 106 -4.41 2.62 18.52
CA ALA A 106 -5.48 3.53 18.14
C ALA A 106 -6.43 3.71 19.33
N GLY A 107 -6.69 4.96 19.73
CA GLY A 107 -7.57 5.24 20.85
C GLY A 107 -9.01 4.78 20.60
N PRO A 108 -9.85 4.64 21.63
CA PRO A 108 -11.22 4.12 21.53
C PRO A 108 -12.17 4.96 20.66
N ARG A 109 -11.77 6.16 20.25
CA ARG A 109 -12.52 7.04 19.33
C ARG A 109 -11.87 7.18 17.95
N SER A 110 -10.80 6.43 17.67
CA SER A 110 -10.15 6.46 16.37
C SER A 110 -10.95 5.65 15.35
N ALA A 111 -11.21 6.26 14.19
CA ALA A 111 -11.80 5.56 13.05
C ALA A 111 -10.67 5.01 12.18
N LEU A 112 -9.98 3.96 12.65
CA LEU A 112 -8.93 3.26 11.91
C LEU A 112 -9.44 1.90 11.42
N SER A 113 -9.34 1.65 10.11
CA SER A 113 -9.70 0.37 9.52
C SER A 113 -8.74 -0.05 8.40
N PHE A 114 -8.58 -1.37 8.26
CA PHE A 114 -7.84 -1.99 7.18
C PHE A 114 -8.75 -3.01 6.48
N VAL A 115 -8.88 -2.90 5.16
CA VAL A 115 -9.56 -3.90 4.33
C VAL A 115 -8.51 -4.68 3.55
N ALA A 116 -8.26 -5.91 3.98
CA ALA A 116 -7.27 -6.78 3.38
C ALA A 116 -7.87 -7.59 2.22
N ALA A 117 -7.19 -7.59 1.06
CA ALA A 117 -7.48 -8.49 -0.05
C ALA A 117 -6.45 -9.63 -0.06
N ARG A 118 -6.89 -10.81 -0.51
CA ARG A 118 -6.05 -11.99 -0.79
C ARG A 118 -6.14 -12.30 -2.27
#